data_AF-A0A651G5J7-F1
#
_entry.id   AF-A0A651G5J7-F1
#
_cell.length_a   1.000
_cell.length_b   1.000
_cell.length_c   1.000
_cell.angle_alpha   90.00
_cell.angle_beta   90.00
_cell.angle_gamma   90.00
#
_symmetry.space_group_name_H-M   'P 1'
#
loop_
_entity.id
_entity.type
_entity.pdbx_description
1 polymer ?
#
loop_
_entity_poly.entity_id
_entity_poly.type
_entity_poly.pdbx_seq_one_letter_code
_entity_poly.pdbx_strand_id
1 'polypeptide(L)'
;MVFGLDAILTLIFVSLGFLFGLAFYDDRIKGFGFTIVVWLFLAILYDGLVLMLVFMFGQYPLERFVIAVSMLNPIDLAPIMVMPEFDISVLMGYTGAVFNRFFGSKMGIITASGRLTRWLATPTWIGLRVFKRKDF
;
A
#
# COMPACT_ATOMS: atom_id res chain seq x y z
N MET A 1 -16.87 -2.46 5.64
CA MET A 1 -15.49 -2.85 5.31
C MET A 1 -14.65 -1.66 4.88
N VAL A 2 -15.13 -0.85 3.94
CA VAL A 2 -14.49 0.38 3.41
C VAL A 2 -13.89 1.29 4.51
N PHE A 3 -14.71 1.79 5.43
CA PHE A 3 -14.23 2.65 6.54
C PHE A 3 -13.09 2.06 7.38
N GLY A 4 -13.05 0.74 7.54
CA GLY A 4 -11.98 0.07 8.28
C GLY A 4 -10.65 0.08 7.53
N LEU A 5 -10.69 -0.06 6.20
CA LEU A 5 -9.51 -0.02 5.35
C LEU A 5 -8.94 1.40 5.26
N ASP A 6 -9.81 2.41 5.14
CA ASP A 6 -9.41 3.83 5.16
C ASP A 6 -8.76 4.22 6.50
N ALA A 7 -9.30 3.72 7.63
CA ALA A 7 -8.73 3.93 8.94
C ALA A 7 -7.32 3.30 9.07
N ILE A 8 -7.13 2.07 8.54
CA ILE A 8 -5.82 1.41 8.52
C ILE A 8 -4.83 2.19 7.65
N LEU A 9 -5.23 2.66 6.47
CA LEU A 9 -4.38 3.45 5.60
C LEU A 9 -3.94 4.75 6.28
N THR A 10 -4.87 5.43 6.96
CA THR A 10 -4.58 6.61 7.77
C THR A 10 -3.57 6.30 8.87
N LEU A 11 -3.74 5.18 9.59
CA LEU A 11 -2.81 4.73 10.63
C LEU A 11 -1.40 4.42 10.07
N ILE A 12 -1.31 3.87 8.85
CA ILE A 12 -0.02 3.64 8.18
C ILE A 12 0.69 4.97 7.93
N PHE A 13 0.00 5.97 7.37
CA PHE A 13 0.60 7.28 7.10
C PHE A 13 0.96 8.05 8.37
N VAL A 14 0.13 7.98 9.41
CA VAL A 14 0.45 8.55 10.73
C VAL A 14 1.70 7.88 11.31
N SER A 15 1.82 6.56 11.21
CA SER A 15 3.00 5.83 11.67
C SER A 15 4.27 6.19 10.90
N LEU A 16 4.17 6.39 9.58
CA LEU A 16 5.26 6.87 8.74
C LEU A 16 5.68 8.31 9.12
N GLY A 17 4.70 9.20 9.30
CA GLY A 17 4.96 10.57 9.74
C GLY A 17 5.63 10.63 11.10
N PHE A 18 5.22 9.77 12.04
CA PHE A 18 5.86 9.63 13.34
C PHE A 18 7.32 9.15 13.23
N LEU A 19 7.56 8.12 12.41
CA LEU A 19 8.90 7.58 12.16
C LEU A 19 9.82 8.65 11.57
N PHE A 20 9.39 9.38 10.54
CA PHE A 20 10.20 10.41 9.90
C PHE A 20 10.36 11.65 10.80
N GLY A 21 9.33 12.02 11.56
CA GLY A 21 9.43 13.09 12.56
C GLY A 21 10.47 12.78 13.65
N LEU A 22 10.57 11.53 14.08
CA LEU A 22 11.60 11.08 15.03
C LEU A 22 13.00 10.99 14.40
N ALA A 23 13.07 10.43 13.20
CA ALA A 23 14.32 10.29 12.46
C ALA A 23 14.95 11.66 12.18
N PHE A 24 14.15 12.64 11.78
CA PHE A 24 14.56 14.01 11.45
C PHE A 24 14.15 15.02 12.53
N TYR A 25 14.32 14.66 13.81
CA TYR A 25 13.90 15.48 14.95
C TYR A 25 14.39 16.93 14.92
N ASP A 26 15.64 17.18 14.50
CA ASP A 26 16.22 18.52 14.45
C ASP A 26 15.56 19.43 13.42
N ASP A 27 14.88 18.84 12.43
CA ASP A 27 14.36 19.57 11.28
C ASP A 27 12.99 19.00 10.88
N ARG A 28 11.96 19.41 11.63
CA ARG A 28 10.57 18.93 11.45
C ARG A 28 10.07 19.11 10.01
N ILE A 29 10.56 20.14 9.32
CA ILE A 29 10.24 20.41 7.91
C ILE A 29 10.79 19.28 7.02
N LYS A 30 12.01 18.79 7.28
CA LYS A 30 12.58 17.64 6.57
C LYS A 30 11.77 16.36 6.83
N GLY A 31 11.40 16.09 8.08
CA GLY A 31 10.59 14.91 8.43
C GLY A 31 9.23 14.90 7.71
N PHE A 32 8.57 16.05 7.67
CA PHE A 32 7.33 16.23 6.91
C PHE A 32 7.55 16.05 5.39
N GLY A 33 8.59 16.68 4.85
CA GLY A 33 8.97 16.55 3.44
C GLY A 33 9.22 15.10 3.02
N PHE A 34 9.96 14.33 3.82
CA PHE A 34 10.18 12.90 3.56
C PHE A 34 8.88 12.09 3.58
N THR A 35 7.96 12.39 4.48
CA THR A 35 6.65 11.72 4.53
C THR A 35 5.85 11.98 3.26
N ILE A 36 5.83 13.23 2.79
CA ILE A 36 5.17 13.59 1.52
C ILE A 36 5.84 12.91 0.32
N VAL A 37 7.17 12.88 0.27
CA VAL A 37 7.89 12.22 -0.83
C VAL A 37 7.59 10.72 -0.87
N VAL A 38 7.53 10.05 0.28
CA VAL A 38 7.14 8.63 0.36
C VAL A 38 5.70 8.44 -0.07
N TRP A 39 4.78 9.32 0.34
CA TRP A 39 3.40 9.30 -0.10
C TRP A 39 3.29 9.46 -1.63
N LEU A 40 3.97 10.46 -2.21
CA LEU A 40 4.01 10.70 -3.66
C LEU A 40 4.63 9.53 -4.42
N PHE A 41 5.66 8.91 -3.84
CA PHE A 41 6.27 7.74 -4.43
C PHE A 41 5.26 6.60 -4.53
N LEU A 42 4.56 6.29 -3.43
CA LEU A 42 3.55 5.25 -3.39
C LEU A 42 2.32 5.58 -4.25
N ALA A 43 1.90 6.84 -4.31
CA ALA A 43 0.65 7.23 -4.99
C ALA A 43 0.80 7.50 -6.49
N ILE A 44 2.00 7.84 -6.98
CA ILE A 44 2.19 8.29 -8.37
C ILE A 44 3.37 7.57 -9.03
N LEU A 45 4.55 7.62 -8.41
CA LEU A 45 5.75 7.03 -9.03
C LEU A 45 5.63 5.51 -9.13
N TYR A 46 5.06 4.88 -8.11
CA TYR A 46 4.85 3.44 -8.08
C TYR A 46 3.99 2.99 -9.25
N ASP A 47 2.82 3.60 -9.44
CA ASP A 47 1.92 3.31 -10.57
C ASP A 47 2.59 3.52 -11.92
N GLY A 48 3.33 4.61 -12.09
CA GLY A 48 4.11 4.87 -13.30
C GLY A 48 5.16 3.78 -13.58
N LEU A 49 5.86 3.32 -12.54
CA LEU A 49 6.80 2.20 -12.64
C LEU A 49 6.10 0.89 -12.98
N VAL A 50 4.94 0.61 -12.37
CA VAL A 50 4.14 -0.59 -12.70
C VAL A 50 3.75 -0.55 -14.17
N LEU A 51 3.25 0.57 -14.68
CA LEU A 51 2.86 0.74 -16.08
C LEU A 51 4.06 0.54 -17.03
N MET A 52 5.23 1.09 -16.71
CA MET A 52 6.44 0.85 -17.49
C MET A 52 6.81 -0.64 -17.51
N LEU A 53 6.77 -1.32 -16.36
CA LEU A 53 7.05 -2.76 -16.28
C LEU A 53 6.04 -3.57 -17.09
N VAL A 54 4.75 -3.24 -16.98
CA VAL A 54 3.69 -3.88 -17.77
C VAL A 54 3.95 -3.72 -19.27
N PHE A 55 4.39 -2.53 -19.71
CA PHE A 55 4.71 -2.27 -21.11
C PHE A 55 5.95 -3.05 -21.58
N MET A 56 7.00 -3.12 -20.76
CA MET A 56 8.23 -3.86 -21.09
C MET A 56 8.02 -5.38 -21.11
N PHE A 57 7.18 -5.91 -20.22
CA PHE A 57 6.93 -7.36 -20.06
C PHE A 57 5.62 -7.82 -20.72
N GLY A 58 5.04 -7.03 -21.62
CA GLY A 58 3.68 -7.22 -22.18
C GLY A 58 3.38 -8.54 -22.91
N GLN A 59 4.36 -9.44 -23.04
CA GLN A 59 4.22 -10.79 -23.62
C GLN A 59 4.06 -11.91 -22.56
N TYR A 60 4.25 -11.61 -21.26
CA TYR A 60 4.05 -12.56 -20.16
C TYR A 60 2.66 -12.39 -19.52
N PRO A 61 2.11 -13.41 -18.81
CA PRO A 61 0.83 -13.27 -18.11
C PRO A 61 0.91 -12.18 -17.03
N LEU A 62 0.46 -10.98 -17.40
CA LEU A 62 0.56 -9.75 -16.63
C LEU A 62 -0.33 -9.77 -15.40
N GLU A 63 -1.38 -10.61 -15.36
CA GLU A 63 -2.39 -10.55 -14.31
C GLU A 63 -1.79 -10.88 -12.94
N ARG A 64 -0.94 -11.93 -12.87
CA ARG A 64 -0.29 -12.33 -11.62
C ARG A 64 0.76 -11.31 -11.18
N PHE A 65 1.46 -10.71 -12.13
CA PHE A 65 2.45 -9.68 -11.84
C PHE A 65 1.80 -8.43 -11.27
N VAL A 66 0.74 -7.92 -11.92
CA VAL A 66 0.02 -6.74 -11.45
C VAL A 66 -0.58 -6.98 -10.07
N ILE A 67 -1.19 -8.16 -9.81
CA ILE A 67 -1.69 -8.49 -8.45
C ILE A 67 -0.56 -8.47 -7.42
N ALA A 68 0.59 -9.08 -7.70
CA ALA A 68 1.72 -9.11 -6.77
C ALA A 68 2.28 -7.70 -6.48
N VAL A 69 2.35 -6.84 -7.49
CA VAL A 69 2.86 -5.47 -7.38
C VAL A 69 1.83 -4.58 -6.66
N SER A 70 0.54 -4.71 -6.95
CA SER A 70 -0.53 -4.00 -6.21
C SER A 70 -0.59 -4.42 -4.74
N MET A 71 -0.28 -5.66 -4.40
CA MET A 71 -0.17 -6.10 -3.00
C MET A 71 0.95 -5.39 -2.23
N LEU A 72 2.01 -4.95 -2.90
CA LEU A 72 3.11 -4.25 -2.23
C LEU A 72 2.75 -2.81 -1.87
N ASN A 73 1.77 -2.20 -2.53
CA ASN A 73 1.34 -0.83 -2.29
C ASN A 73 0.06 -0.77 -1.44
N PRO A 74 0.12 -0.28 -0.19
CA PRO A 74 -1.06 -0.20 0.66
C PRO A 74 -2.11 0.80 0.14
N ILE A 75 -1.69 1.82 -0.64
CA ILE A 75 -2.59 2.83 -1.23
C ILE A 75 -3.52 2.18 -2.25
N ASP A 76 -2.98 1.35 -3.15
CA ASP A 76 -3.77 0.69 -4.19
C ASP A 76 -4.56 -0.50 -3.64
N LEU A 77 -3.97 -1.21 -2.67
CA LEU A 77 -4.54 -2.43 -2.12
C LEU A 77 -5.89 -2.19 -1.41
N ALA A 78 -6.02 -1.09 -0.65
CA ALA A 78 -7.24 -0.79 0.09
C ALA A 78 -8.48 -0.62 -0.83
N PRO A 79 -8.45 0.20 -1.89
CA PRO A 79 -9.50 0.26 -2.91
C PRO A 79 -9.72 -1.06 -3.65
N ILE A 80 -8.65 -1.77 -4.04
CA ILE A 80 -8.75 -3.03 -4.78
C ILE A 80 -9.49 -4.10 -3.96
N MET A 81 -9.29 -4.16 -2.64
CA MET A 81 -10.00 -5.10 -1.77
C MET A 81 -11.50 -4.84 -1.68
N VAL A 82 -11.92 -3.60 -1.89
CA VAL A 82 -13.33 -3.17 -1.83
C VAL A 82 -14.05 -3.43 -3.15
N MET A 83 -13.30 -3.46 -4.25
CA MET A 83 -13.84 -3.57 -5.61
C MET A 83 -14.74 -4.78 -5.90
N PRO A 84 -14.49 -5.99 -5.36
CA PRO A 84 -15.38 -7.14 -5.53
C PRO A 84 -16.79 -6.92 -4.96
N GLU A 85 -16.95 -6.06 -3.94
CA GLU A 85 -18.24 -5.81 -3.27
C GLU A 85 -19.17 -4.88 -4.07
N PHE A 86 -18.63 -4.11 -5.01
CA PHE A 86 -19.38 -3.05 -5.71
C PHE A 86 -19.89 -3.45 -7.12
N ASP A 87 -19.86 -4.74 -7.50
CA ASP A 87 -20.22 -5.27 -8.85
C ASP A 87 -19.45 -4.65 -10.04
N ILE A 88 -18.56 -3.68 -9.79
CA ILE A 88 -17.71 -2.99 -10.80
C ILE A 88 -16.71 -3.95 -11.44
N SER A 89 -16.38 -5.04 -10.75
CA SER A 89 -15.42 -6.04 -11.23
C SER A 89 -15.87 -6.78 -12.49
N VAL A 90 -17.18 -6.83 -12.77
CA VAL A 90 -17.75 -7.41 -14.01
C VAL A 90 -17.56 -6.47 -15.21
N LEU A 91 -17.45 -5.16 -14.97
CA LEU A 91 -17.34 -4.13 -16.00
C LEU A 91 -15.89 -3.94 -16.52
N MET A 92 -14.88 -4.47 -15.82
CA MET A 92 -13.46 -4.30 -16.15
C MET A 92 -12.89 -5.32 -17.15
N GLY A 93 -13.72 -6.22 -17.68
CA GLY A 93 -13.28 -7.25 -18.62
C GLY A 93 -12.43 -8.36 -17.98
N TYR A 94 -11.53 -8.98 -18.77
CA TYR A 94 -10.81 -10.20 -18.39
C TYR A 94 -9.91 -10.03 -17.15
N THR A 95 -9.21 -8.90 -17.01
CA THR A 95 -8.36 -8.60 -15.86
C THR A 95 -9.18 -8.42 -14.57
N GLY A 96 -10.34 -7.74 -14.65
CA GLY A 96 -11.25 -7.58 -13.51
C GLY A 96 -11.76 -8.90 -12.93
N ALA A 97 -12.00 -9.90 -13.79
CA ALA A 97 -12.41 -11.23 -13.37
C ALA A 97 -11.31 -11.96 -12.56
N VAL A 98 -10.04 -11.78 -12.93
CA VAL A 98 -8.90 -12.36 -12.19
C VAL A 98 -8.74 -11.68 -10.83
N PHE A 99 -8.87 -10.35 -10.77
CA PHE A 99 -8.87 -9.60 -9.52
C PHE A 99 -10.02 -10.02 -8.61
N ASN A 100 -11.24 -10.15 -9.12
CA ASN A 100 -12.38 -10.62 -8.32
C ASN A 100 -12.16 -12.05 -7.80
N ARG A 101 -11.69 -12.97 -8.64
CA ARG A 101 -11.38 -14.34 -8.19
C ARG A 101 -10.30 -14.38 -7.10
N PHE A 102 -9.31 -13.48 -7.17
CA PHE A 102 -8.26 -13.41 -6.18
C PHE A 102 -8.72 -12.71 -4.89
N PHE A 103 -9.18 -11.46 -4.98
CA PHE A 103 -9.54 -10.62 -3.83
C PHE A 103 -10.92 -10.95 -3.23
N GLY A 104 -11.83 -11.55 -4.00
CA GLY A 104 -13.08 -12.11 -3.50
C GLY A 104 -12.92 -13.49 -2.86
N SER A 105 -11.75 -14.14 -2.98
CA SER A 105 -11.45 -15.39 -2.28
C SER A 105 -11.03 -15.11 -0.84
N LYS A 106 -11.45 -15.98 0.09
CA LYS A 106 -11.03 -15.94 1.50
C LYS A 106 -9.50 -15.87 1.65
N MET A 107 -8.77 -16.55 0.77
CA MET A 107 -7.30 -16.55 0.77
C MET A 107 -6.71 -15.20 0.34
N GLY A 108 -7.32 -14.53 -0.65
CA GLY A 108 -6.91 -13.19 -1.07
C GLY A 108 -7.17 -12.14 0.01
N ILE A 109 -8.32 -12.21 0.67
CA ILE A 109 -8.66 -11.32 1.79
C ILE A 109 -7.64 -11.48 2.92
N ILE A 110 -7.36 -12.72 3.36
CA ILE A 110 -6.40 -12.99 4.44
C ILE A 110 -5.00 -12.48 4.10
N THR A 111 -4.53 -12.75 2.87
CA THR A 111 -3.19 -12.32 2.44
C THR A 111 -3.08 -10.80 2.33
N ALA A 112 -4.09 -10.13 1.79
CA ALA A 112 -4.12 -8.67 1.66
C ALA A 112 -4.26 -7.97 3.02
N SER A 113 -5.13 -8.45 3.91
CA SER A 113 -5.21 -7.97 5.29
C SER A 113 -3.89 -8.14 6.03
N GLY A 114 -3.25 -9.31 5.92
CA GLY A 114 -1.92 -9.54 6.52
C GLY A 114 -0.85 -8.61 5.96
N ARG A 115 -0.96 -8.20 4.69
CA ARG A 115 -0.04 -7.26 4.06
C ARG A 115 -0.23 -5.83 4.58
N LEU A 116 -1.46 -5.38 4.76
CA LEU A 116 -1.77 -4.09 5.39
C LEU A 116 -1.28 -4.05 6.84
N THR A 117 -1.50 -5.12 7.61
CA THR A 117 -0.99 -5.20 8.99
C THR A 117 0.53 -5.14 9.03
N ARG A 118 1.24 -5.79 8.09
CA ARG A 118 2.71 -5.67 7.99
C ARG A 118 3.12 -4.24 7.67
N TRP A 119 2.43 -3.56 6.75
CA TRP A 119 2.70 -2.16 6.40
C TRP A 119 2.44 -1.19 7.55
N LEU A 120 1.54 -1.52 8.47
CA LEU A 120 1.34 -0.76 9.70
C LEU A 120 2.45 -1.09 10.71
N ALA A 121 2.73 -2.37 10.93
CA ALA A 121 3.69 -2.82 11.92
C ALA A 121 5.13 -2.37 11.61
N THR A 122 5.52 -2.28 10.34
CA THR A 122 6.89 -1.87 9.94
C THR A 122 7.24 -0.44 10.39
N PRO A 123 6.49 0.63 10.02
CA PRO A 123 6.80 1.98 10.46
C PRO A 123 6.60 2.15 11.97
N THR A 124 5.59 1.52 12.57
CA THR A 124 5.39 1.60 14.03
C THR A 124 6.57 0.98 14.80
N TRP A 125 7.05 -0.20 14.38
CA TRP A 125 8.15 -0.88 15.06
C TRP A 125 9.50 -0.17 14.86
N ILE A 126 9.76 0.33 13.65
CA ILE A 126 10.96 1.12 13.38
C ILE A 126 10.89 2.44 14.17
N GLY A 127 9.74 3.12 14.19
CA GLY A 127 9.52 4.33 14.98
C GLY A 127 9.78 4.11 16.47
N LEU A 128 9.28 3.02 17.05
CA LEU A 128 9.56 2.61 18.42
C LEU A 128 11.05 2.36 18.69
N ARG A 129 11.77 1.72 17.76
CA ARG A 129 13.21 1.48 17.89
C ARG A 129 14.02 2.77 17.79
N VAL A 130 13.64 3.69 16.90
CA VAL A 130 14.27 5.01 16.78
C VAL A 130 14.02 5.83 18.05
N PHE A 131 12.78 5.83 18.56
CA PHE A 131 12.43 6.49 19.81
C PHE A 131 13.25 5.97 21.00
N LYS A 132 13.35 4.65 21.16
CA LYS A 132 14.14 4.04 22.26
C LYS A 132 15.65 4.27 22.17
N ARG A 133 16.19 4.56 20.98
CA ARG A 133 17.62 4.85 20.79
C ARG A 133 17.95 6.34 20.97
N LYS A 134 16.96 7.22 20.85
CA LYS A 134 17.09 8.62 21.21
C LYS A 134 16.75 8.74 22.69
N ASP A 135 17.76 8.60 23.53
CA ASP A 135 17.67 9.11 24.90
C ASP A 135 17.48 10.63 24.81
N PHE A 136 16.34 11.09 25.31
CA PHE A 136 16.04 12.51 25.55
C PHE A 136 16.66 12.96 26.87
#